data_AF-A0A2X2TJZ8-F1
#
_entry.id   AF-A0A2X2TJZ8-F1
#
_cell.length_a   1.000
_cell.length_b   1.000
_cell.length_c   1.000
_cell.angle_alpha   90.00
_cell.angle_beta   90.00
_cell.angle_gamma   90.00
#
_symmetry.space_group_name_H-M   'P 1'
#
loop_
_entity.id
_entity.type
_entity.pdbx_description
1 polymer ?
#
loop_
_entity_poly.entity_id
_entity_poly.type
_entity_poly.pdbx_seq_one_letter_code
_entity_poly.pdbx_strand_id
1 'polypeptide(L)'
;MFCLLSGQISPEAKNLSGGRLYTAAFDALFPDFSRSAPLERCITHEKLSALTAETSTTLSFQHPSAASYSVLRARLDPWLFLQAEQAGAQCLTATQVDSLHVENGVVSGVVIDGEVLSAKAVVIAEGANTLLAEQNKLLNQITRARRCRWR
;
A
#
# COMPACT_ATOMS: atom_id res chain seq x y z
N MET A 1 1.61 20.60 9.46
CA MET A 1 0.46 19.68 9.58
C MET A 1 0.52 18.72 8.40
N PHE A 2 0.44 17.41 8.65
CA PHE A 2 0.44 16.36 7.62
C PHE A 2 -0.96 15.77 7.56
N CYS A 3 -1.54 15.66 6.35
CA CYS A 3 -2.90 15.14 6.16
C CYS A 3 -2.84 13.89 5.29
N LEU A 4 -3.42 12.80 5.79
CA LEU A 4 -3.55 11.53 5.08
C LEU A 4 -5.00 11.38 4.64
N LEU A 5 -5.22 11.29 3.32
CA LEU A 5 -6.55 11.17 2.73
C LEU A 5 -6.77 9.75 2.22
N SER A 6 -7.91 9.17 2.56
CA SER A 6 -8.36 7.89 2.02
C SER A 6 -9.79 8.03 1.50
N GLY A 7 -10.00 7.68 0.23
CA GLY A 7 -11.34 7.59 -0.37
C GLY A 7 -12.17 6.40 0.14
N GLN A 8 -11.73 5.71 1.20
CA GLN A 8 -12.42 4.56 1.78
C GLN A 8 -13.05 4.93 3.11
N ILE A 9 -14.23 4.39 3.37
CA ILE A 9 -14.95 4.60 4.64
C ILE A 9 -14.14 4.03 5.82
N SER A 10 -13.44 2.91 5.59
CA SER A 10 -12.46 2.36 6.54
C SER A 10 -11.13 2.03 5.84
N PRO A 11 -9.98 2.14 6.56
CA PRO A 11 -8.65 1.93 5.99
C PRO A 11 -8.45 0.57 5.31
N GLU A 12 -9.20 -0.45 5.73
CA GLU A 12 -9.11 -1.82 5.22
C GLU A 12 -9.92 -2.11 3.96
N ALA A 13 -10.92 -1.28 3.62
CA ALA A 13 -12.02 -1.68 2.75
C ALA A 13 -11.63 -2.06 1.31
N LYS A 14 -10.47 -1.63 0.82
CA LYS A 14 -10.00 -1.92 -0.56
C LYS A 14 -8.59 -2.50 -0.65
N ASN A 15 -8.00 -2.87 0.48
CA ASN A 15 -6.63 -3.36 0.51
C ASN A 15 -6.58 -4.88 0.33
N LEU A 16 -6.15 -5.32 -0.85
CA LEU A 16 -5.92 -6.73 -1.17
C LEU A 16 -4.42 -7.02 -1.24
N SER A 17 -4.01 -8.13 -0.64
CA SER A 17 -2.64 -8.64 -0.77
C SER A 17 -2.62 -10.16 -0.61
N GLY A 18 -1.51 -10.80 -1.00
CA GLY A 18 -1.24 -12.19 -0.65
C GLY A 18 -0.96 -12.41 0.84
N GLY A 19 -0.99 -11.35 1.66
CA GLY A 19 -0.96 -11.44 3.11
C GLY A 19 0.41 -11.72 3.70
N ARG A 20 1.52 -11.49 2.99
CA ARG A 20 2.89 -11.63 3.51
C ARG A 20 3.55 -10.26 3.66
N LEU A 21 4.04 -9.96 4.86
CA LEU A 21 4.77 -8.75 5.21
C LEU A 21 6.24 -9.10 5.48
N TYR A 22 7.15 -8.50 4.74
CA TYR A 22 8.59 -8.60 4.99
C TYR A 22 9.02 -7.54 6.00
N THR A 23 9.79 -7.93 7.01
CA THR A 23 10.00 -7.11 8.21
C THR A 23 11.12 -6.10 8.08
N ALA A 24 12.09 -6.31 7.18
CA ALA A 24 13.29 -5.48 7.10
C ALA A 24 13.00 -3.97 6.94
N ALA A 25 12.10 -3.60 6.02
CA ALA A 25 11.71 -2.20 5.83
C ALA A 25 10.76 -1.71 6.93
N PHE A 26 10.01 -2.62 7.55
CA PHE A 26 8.99 -2.32 8.54
C PHE A 26 9.62 -1.99 9.91
N ASP A 27 10.66 -2.73 10.27
CA ASP A 27 11.41 -2.57 11.53
C ASP A 27 12.10 -1.21 11.62
N ALA A 28 12.57 -0.67 10.49
CA ALA A 28 13.16 0.65 10.40
C ALA A 28 12.14 1.79 10.64
N LEU A 29 10.86 1.56 10.34
CA LEU A 29 9.78 2.55 10.51
C LEU A 29 9.09 2.43 11.87
N PHE A 30 8.93 1.20 12.36
CA PHE A 30 8.24 0.87 13.59
C PHE A 30 9.12 -0.03 14.44
N PRO A 31 10.06 0.54 15.22
CA PRO A 31 10.83 -0.25 16.17
C PRO A 31 9.90 -1.03 17.10
N ASP A 32 10.23 -2.29 17.37
CA ASP A 32 9.43 -3.19 18.22
C ASP A 32 8.00 -3.48 17.74
N PHE A 33 7.68 -3.26 16.45
CA PHE A 33 6.34 -3.50 15.90
C PHE A 33 5.78 -4.89 16.21
N SER A 34 6.63 -5.90 16.34
CA SER A 34 6.24 -7.28 16.66
C SER A 34 5.45 -7.42 17.97
N ARG A 35 5.54 -6.44 18.87
CA ARG A 35 4.79 -6.42 20.14
C ARG A 35 3.37 -5.90 20.02
N SER A 36 3.08 -5.06 19.03
CA SER A 36 1.81 -4.31 18.94
C SER A 36 1.08 -4.48 17.61
N ALA A 37 1.81 -4.74 16.53
CA ALA A 37 1.22 -4.92 15.20
C ALA A 37 0.41 -6.22 15.17
N PRO A 38 -0.75 -6.24 14.48
CA PRO A 38 -1.58 -7.43 14.34
C PRO A 38 -0.97 -8.38 13.30
N LEU A 39 0.13 -9.03 13.70
CA LEU A 39 0.78 -10.08 12.94
C LEU A 39 0.05 -11.40 13.17
N GLU A 40 -0.01 -12.23 12.13
CA GLU A 40 -0.56 -13.57 12.24
C GLU A 40 0.60 -14.57 12.42
N ARG A 41 0.86 -15.45 11.45
CA ARG A 41 1.88 -16.48 11.53
C ARG A 41 3.25 -15.97 11.09
N CYS A 42 4.28 -16.25 11.89
CA CYS A 42 5.67 -16.14 11.43
C CYS A 42 5.96 -17.14 10.30
N ILE A 43 6.50 -16.65 9.17
CA ILE A 43 6.83 -17.48 8.02
C ILE A 43 8.24 -18.04 8.19
N THR A 44 8.34 -19.31 8.56
CA THR A 44 9.59 -20.06 8.72
C THR A 44 9.82 -21.09 7.61
N HIS A 45 8.79 -21.39 6.81
CA HIS A 45 8.82 -22.39 5.76
C HIS A 45 8.15 -21.85 4.50
N GLU A 46 8.87 -21.91 3.40
CA GLU A 46 8.44 -21.44 2.09
C GLU A 46 8.51 -22.58 1.08
N LYS A 47 7.50 -22.65 0.21
CA LYS A 47 7.43 -23.62 -0.87
C LYS A 47 7.12 -22.89 -2.18
N LEU A 48 7.91 -23.17 -3.19
CA LEU A 48 7.67 -22.77 -4.56
C LEU A 48 7.37 -24.02 -5.38
N SER A 49 6.16 -24.12 -5.91
CA SER A 49 5.72 -25.27 -6.69
C SER A 49 5.50 -24.86 -8.14
N ALA A 50 6.12 -25.58 -9.08
CA ALA A 50 5.76 -25.56 -10.49
C ALA A 50 4.78 -26.70 -10.75
N LEU A 51 3.63 -26.39 -11.36
CA LEU A 51 2.55 -27.34 -11.59
C LEU A 51 2.32 -27.54 -13.09
N THR A 52 2.02 -28.78 -13.49
CA THR A 52 1.34 -29.13 -14.75
C THR A 52 -0.09 -29.59 -14.41
N ALA A 53 -0.86 -30.06 -15.40
CA ALA A 53 -2.21 -30.57 -15.14
C ALA A 53 -2.21 -31.82 -14.23
N GLU A 54 -1.18 -32.66 -14.32
CA GLU A 54 -1.10 -33.93 -13.60
C GLU A 54 0.09 -34.05 -12.63
N THR A 55 1.09 -33.16 -12.73
CA THR A 55 2.33 -33.27 -11.95
C THR A 55 2.71 -31.97 -11.26
N SER A 56 3.55 -32.05 -10.22
CA SER A 56 4.15 -30.89 -9.60
C SER A 56 5.59 -31.15 -9.19
N THR A 57 6.43 -30.11 -9.25
CA THR A 57 7.78 -30.09 -8.69
C THR A 57 7.84 -28.97 -7.67
N THR A 58 8.27 -29.26 -6.45
CA THR A 58 8.31 -28.29 -5.34
C THR A 58 9.71 -28.09 -4.80
N LEU A 59 10.16 -26.84 -4.78
CA LEU A 59 11.31 -26.40 -4.01
C LEU A 59 10.83 -25.95 -2.62
N SER A 60 11.48 -26.45 -1.57
CA SER A 60 11.10 -26.20 -0.19
C SER A 60 12.28 -25.64 0.59
N PHE A 61 12.09 -24.50 1.25
CA PHE A 61 13.11 -23.83 2.06
C PHE A 61 12.58 -23.55 3.46
N GLN A 62 13.31 -24.00 4.49
CA GLN A 62 12.95 -23.79 5.88
C GLN A 62 14.10 -23.12 6.63
N HIS A 63 13.77 -22.13 7.45
CA HIS A 63 14.73 -21.34 8.23
C HIS A 63 14.18 -21.07 9.64
N PRO A 64 15.05 -20.99 10.67
CA PRO A 64 14.62 -20.88 12.06
C PRO A 64 14.19 -19.47 12.48
N SER A 65 14.66 -18.42 11.79
CA SER A 65 14.44 -17.02 12.17
C SER A 65 13.52 -16.28 11.21
N ALA A 66 12.58 -15.50 11.72
CA ALA A 66 11.59 -14.78 10.94
C ALA A 66 12.19 -13.61 10.13
N ALA A 67 12.07 -13.64 8.80
CA ALA A 67 12.21 -12.44 7.96
C ALA A 67 10.86 -11.86 7.49
N SER A 68 9.75 -12.54 7.81
CA SER A 68 8.42 -12.15 7.36
C SER A 68 7.31 -12.79 8.19
N TYR A 69 6.14 -12.15 8.18
CA TYR A 69 4.91 -12.63 8.83
C TYR A 69 3.78 -12.67 7.82
N SER A 70 2.80 -13.55 8.04
CA SER A 70 1.50 -13.38 7.43
C SER A 70 0.71 -12.29 8.17
N VAL A 71 -0.16 -11.59 7.46
CA VAL A 71 -0.96 -10.48 7.97
C VAL A 71 -2.35 -10.49 7.35
N LEU A 72 -3.34 -10.06 8.13
CA LEU A 72 -4.65 -9.67 7.60
C LEU A 72 -4.66 -8.15 7.43
N ARG A 73 -4.77 -7.67 6.19
CA ARG A 73 -4.85 -6.22 5.89
C ARG A 73 -6.00 -5.55 6.64
N ALA A 74 -7.11 -6.27 6.81
CA ALA A 74 -8.25 -5.88 7.63
C ALA A 74 -7.91 -5.46 9.06
N ARG A 75 -6.83 -6.00 9.63
CA ARG A 75 -6.36 -5.68 10.98
C ARG A 75 -5.15 -4.75 10.94
N LEU A 76 -4.24 -5.00 10.01
CA LEU A 76 -2.99 -4.23 9.88
C LEU A 76 -3.22 -2.79 9.45
N ASP A 77 -4.16 -2.52 8.53
CA ASP A 77 -4.36 -1.17 8.01
C ASP A 77 -4.92 -0.22 9.07
N PRO A 78 -5.94 -0.59 9.87
CA PRO A 78 -6.34 0.22 11.02
C PRO A 78 -5.20 0.49 12.00
N TRP A 79 -4.34 -0.51 12.25
CA TRP A 79 -3.18 -0.34 13.11
C TRP A 79 -2.20 0.70 12.53
N LEU A 80 -1.88 0.62 11.23
CA LEU A 80 -1.02 1.60 10.54
C LEU A 80 -1.62 3.01 10.57
N PHE A 81 -2.94 3.11 10.41
CA PHE A 81 -3.66 4.38 10.47
C PHE A 81 -3.52 5.02 11.84
N LEU A 82 -3.70 4.23 12.91
CA LEU A 82 -3.50 4.68 14.29
C LEU A 82 -2.06 5.10 14.55
N GLN A 83 -1.06 4.39 14.01
CA GLN A 83 0.33 4.82 14.14
C GLN A 83 0.59 6.18 13.48
N ALA A 84 -0.03 6.44 12.32
CA ALA A 84 0.09 7.73 11.64
C ALA A 84 -0.55 8.85 12.46
N GLU A 85 -1.74 8.63 13.02
CA GLU A 85 -2.42 9.59 13.89
C GLU A 85 -1.60 9.88 15.16
N GLN A 86 -1.03 8.84 15.79
CA GLN A 86 -0.14 8.98 16.95
C GLN A 86 1.14 9.77 16.62
N ALA A 87 1.62 9.69 15.38
CA ALA A 87 2.72 10.50 14.87
C ALA A 87 2.32 11.95 14.51
N GLY A 88 1.04 12.32 14.69
CA GLY A 88 0.51 13.67 14.48
C GLY A 88 -0.05 13.92 13.08
N ALA A 89 -0.27 12.87 12.28
CA ALA A 89 -1.03 13.00 11.04
C ALA A 89 -2.51 13.25 11.35
N GLN A 90 -3.14 14.17 10.61
CA GLN A 90 -4.59 14.20 10.53
C GLN A 90 -5.00 13.20 9.45
N CYS A 91 -5.76 12.19 9.83
CA CYS A 91 -6.18 11.17 8.89
C CYS A 91 -7.68 11.34 8.58
N LEU A 92 -8.01 11.52 7.30
CA LEU A 92 -9.37 11.71 6.81
C LEU A 92 -9.76 10.51 5.94
N THR A 93 -10.78 9.77 6.38
CA THR A 93 -11.40 8.69 5.62
C THR A 93 -12.58 9.22 4.79
N ALA A 94 -13.15 8.37 3.94
CA ALA A 94 -14.26 8.68 3.04
C ALA A 94 -14.04 9.94 2.17
N THR A 95 -12.78 10.30 1.93
CA THR A 95 -12.37 11.54 1.25
C THR A 95 -11.62 11.17 -0.01
N GLN A 96 -12.33 11.18 -1.14
CA GLN A 96 -11.72 10.89 -2.44
C GLN A 96 -11.13 12.17 -3.02
N VAL A 97 -9.88 12.09 -3.48
CA VAL A 97 -9.24 13.19 -4.21
C VAL A 97 -9.68 13.12 -5.67
N ASP A 98 -10.17 14.23 -6.21
CA ASP A 98 -10.64 14.32 -7.59
C ASP A 98 -9.51 14.68 -8.55
N SER A 99 -8.65 15.62 -8.15
CA SER A 99 -7.52 16.08 -8.97
C SER A 99 -6.44 16.78 -8.12
N LEU A 100 -5.27 17.04 -8.72
CA LEU A 100 -4.24 17.86 -8.11
C LEU A 100 -4.57 19.34 -8.32
N HIS A 101 -4.39 20.16 -7.28
CA HIS A 101 -4.43 21.62 -7.42
C HIS A 101 -3.05 22.11 -7.85
N VAL A 102 -2.98 22.79 -9.00
CA VAL A 102 -1.73 23.23 -9.62
C VAL A 102 -1.78 24.73 -9.87
N GLU A 103 -0.83 25.47 -9.29
CA GLU A 103 -0.67 26.90 -9.47
C GLU A 103 0.70 27.19 -10.07
N ASN A 104 0.74 27.95 -11.16
CA ASN A 104 1.99 28.31 -11.85
C ASN A 104 2.88 27.09 -12.20
N GLY A 105 2.25 25.95 -12.51
CA GLY A 105 2.95 24.70 -12.84
C GLY A 105 3.49 23.93 -11.62
N VAL A 106 3.19 24.36 -10.40
CA VAL A 106 3.58 23.70 -9.15
C VAL A 106 2.35 23.10 -8.47
N VAL A 107 2.45 21.85 -8.02
CA VAL A 107 1.39 21.24 -7.20
C VAL A 107 1.33 21.95 -5.85
N SER A 108 0.21 22.61 -5.58
CA SER A 108 -0.04 23.41 -4.37
C SER A 108 -1.17 22.86 -3.51
N GLY A 109 -1.68 21.66 -3.82
CA GLY A 109 -2.71 21.00 -3.04
C GLY A 109 -3.44 19.91 -3.81
N VAL A 110 -4.63 19.56 -3.34
CA VAL A 110 -5.56 18.62 -3.98
C VAL A 110 -6.96 19.23 -4.03
N VAL A 111 -7.75 18.79 -5.00
CA VAL A 111 -9.17 19.13 -5.12
C VAL A 111 -10.01 17.96 -4.60
N ILE A 112 -10.97 18.26 -3.74
CA ILE A 112 -11.87 17.30 -3.09
C ILE A 112 -13.27 17.90 -3.14
N ASP A 113 -14.21 17.23 -3.81
CA ASP A 113 -15.61 17.67 -3.95
C ASP A 113 -15.74 19.14 -4.44
N GLY A 114 -14.85 19.52 -5.36
CA GLY A 114 -14.78 20.88 -5.92
C GLY A 114 -14.08 21.92 -5.02
N GLU A 115 -13.68 21.58 -3.80
CA GLU A 115 -12.93 22.47 -2.90
C GLU A 115 -11.43 22.17 -2.90
N VAL A 116 -10.61 23.19 -2.64
CA VAL A 116 -9.14 23.08 -2.62
C VAL A 116 -8.64 22.87 -1.20
N LEU A 117 -7.93 21.76 -0.98
CA LEU A 117 -7.09 21.55 0.20
C LEU A 117 -5.64 21.88 -0.15
N SER A 118 -5.16 23.03 0.31
CA SER A 118 -3.80 23.50 0.02
C SER A 118 -2.73 22.70 0.78
N ALA A 119 -1.63 22.39 0.11
CA ALA A 119 -0.48 21.70 0.69
C ALA A 119 0.83 22.16 0.05
N LYS A 120 1.91 22.18 0.83
CA LYS A 120 3.27 22.48 0.32
C LYS A 120 3.85 21.36 -0.55
N ALA A 121 3.36 20.13 -0.34
CA ALA A 121 3.75 18.95 -1.07
C ALA A 121 2.59 17.95 -1.03
N VAL A 122 2.46 17.16 -2.10
CA VAL A 122 1.47 16.08 -2.21
C VAL A 122 2.21 14.79 -2.51
N VAL A 123 1.95 13.74 -1.72
CA VAL A 123 2.47 12.39 -1.94
C VAL A 123 1.33 11.53 -2.48
N ILE A 124 1.45 11.06 -3.71
CA ILE A 124 0.46 10.19 -4.34
C ILE A 124 0.78 8.74 -3.95
N ALA A 125 -0.08 8.14 -3.12
CA ALA A 125 0.06 6.78 -2.59
C ALA A 125 -1.16 5.89 -2.92
N GLU A 126 -1.70 6.01 -4.14
CA GLU A 126 -2.96 5.38 -4.58
C GLU A 126 -2.87 3.86 -4.88
N GLY A 127 -1.67 3.28 -4.79
CA GLY A 127 -1.44 1.88 -5.07
C GLY A 127 -1.48 1.55 -6.57
N ALA A 128 -2.05 0.39 -6.92
CA ALA A 128 -1.99 -0.15 -8.29
C ALA A 128 -2.87 0.61 -9.31
N ASN A 129 -3.91 1.30 -8.84
CA ASN A 129 -4.80 2.11 -9.69
C ASN A 129 -4.34 3.57 -9.67
N THR A 130 -3.45 3.92 -10.58
CA THR A 130 -2.71 5.19 -10.58
C THR A 130 -3.46 6.32 -11.31
N LEU A 131 -4.74 6.53 -11.00
CA LEU A 131 -5.60 7.46 -11.75
C LEU A 131 -5.10 8.90 -11.68
N LEU A 132 -4.77 9.40 -10.49
CA LEU A 132 -4.31 10.78 -10.31
C LEU A 132 -2.93 11.00 -10.92
N ALA A 133 -2.03 10.01 -10.78
CA ALA A 133 -0.71 10.07 -11.38
C ALA A 133 -0.75 10.03 -12.93
N GLU A 134 -1.66 9.24 -13.52
CA GLU A 134 -1.87 9.17 -14.97
C GLU A 134 -2.46 10.48 -15.52
N GLN A 135 -3.50 11.01 -14.89
CA GLN A 135 -4.13 12.28 -15.28
C GLN A 135 -3.12 13.43 -15.32
N ASN A 136 -2.17 13.43 -14.37
CA ASN A 136 -1.13 14.45 -14.25
C ASN A 136 0.17 14.09 -14.99
N LYS A 137 0.17 13.04 -15.81
CA LYS A 137 1.31 12.60 -16.64
C LYS A 137 2.61 12.39 -15.84
N LEU A 138 2.47 11.96 -14.58
CA LEU A 138 3.61 11.69 -13.69
C LEU A 138 4.23 10.30 -13.94
N LEU A 139 3.55 9.45 -14.72
CA LEU A 139 4.02 8.13 -15.08
C LEU A 139 4.50 8.10 -16.53
N ASN A 140 5.61 7.40 -16.75
CA ASN A 140 6.02 7.03 -18.09
C ASN A 140 4.94 6.14 -18.71
N GLN A 141 4.46 6.48 -19.91
CA GLN A 141 3.51 5.65 -20.62
C GLN A 141 4.13 4.27 -20.88
N ILE A 142 3.68 3.26 -20.15
CA ILE A 142 3.97 1.88 -20.51
C ILE A 142 3.17 1.62 -21.79
N THR A 143 3.86 1.52 -22.92
CA THR A 143 3.24 1.14 -24.19
C THR A 143 2.50 -0.18 -23.97
N ARG A 144 1.19 -0.20 -24.26
CA ARG A 144 0.26 -1.35 -24.09
C ARG A 144 0.70 -2.68 -24.75
N ALA A 145 1.83 -2.71 -25.46
CA ALA A 145 2.36 -3.84 -26.21
C ALA A 145 2.86 -5.02 -25.35
N ARG A 146 2.87 -4.93 -24.01
CA ARG A 146 3.35 -6.00 -23.11
C ARG A 146 2.27 -6.61 -22.20
N ARG A 147 1.01 -6.66 -22.64
CA ARG A 147 0.07 -7.62 -22.03
C ARG A 147 0.57 -9.03 -22.38
N CYS A 148 1.15 -9.71 -21.40
CA CYS A 148 1.29 -11.16 -21.46
C CYS A 148 -0.10 -11.74 -21.75
N ARG A 149 -0.31 -12.22 -22.98
CA ARG A 149 -1.42 -13.11 -23.29
C ARG A 149 -1.08 -14.44 -22.64
N TRP A 150 -1.46 -14.60 -21.39
CA TRP A 150 -1.60 -15.92 -20.81
C TRP A 150 -2.76 -16.58 -21.57
N ARG A 151 -2.39 -17.41 -22.55
CA ARG A 151 -3.30 -18.37 -23.18
C ARG A 151 -3.44 -19.57 -22.27
#